data_AF-A0A1H8XSX6-F1
#
_entry.id   AF-A0A1H8XSX6-F1
#
_cell.length_a   1.000
_cell.length_b   1.000
_cell.length_c   1.000
_cell.angle_alpha   90.00
_cell.angle_beta   90.00
_cell.angle_gamma   90.00
#
_symmetry.space_group_name_H-M   'P 1'
#
loop_
_entity.id
_entity.type
_entity.pdbx_description
1 polymer ?
#
loop_
_entity_poly.entity_id
_entity_poly.type
_entity_poly.pdbx_seq_one_letter_code
_entity_poly.pdbx_strand_id
1 'polypeptide(L)' 'MPHLETVLRDLHDSEIMAGIQTLYDGGMRVWLGDEMNAAIVETTLQRAGRKWPEEEVAQWLHDKALQLFPGSHYAKAHLR' A
#
# COMPACT_ATOMS: atom_id res chain seq x y z
N MET A 1 9.62 -8.62 7.02
CA MET A 1 8.53 -8.18 6.14
C MET A 1 7.70 -7.16 6.89
N PRO A 2 7.30 -6.06 6.25
CA PRO A 2 6.56 -5.00 6.92
C PRO A 2 5.15 -5.47 7.30
N HIS A 3 4.66 -5.09 8.48
CA HIS A 3 3.30 -5.42 8.93
C HIS A 3 2.31 -4.44 8.30
N LEU A 4 1.18 -4.94 7.80
CA LEU A 4 0.22 -4.13 7.03
C LEU A 4 -0.27 -2.88 7.77
N GLU A 5 -0.68 -3.03 9.04
CA GLU A 5 -1.07 -1.91 9.90
C GLU A 5 0.02 -0.84 10.01
N THR A 6 1.27 -1.24 10.29
CA THR A 6 2.42 -0.33 10.37
C THR A 6 2.61 0.44 9.06
N VAL A 7 2.55 -0.24 7.92
CA VAL A 7 2.70 0.41 6.61
C VAL A 7 1.61 1.43 6.38
N LEU A 8 0.34 1.09 6.63
CA LEU A 8 -0.78 2.00 6.44
C LEU A 8 -0.69 3.23 7.35
N ARG A 9 -0.28 3.05 8.61
CA ARG A 9 -0.05 4.16 9.54
C ARG A 9 1.06 5.09 9.04
N ASP A 10 2.22 4.53 8.69
CA ASP A 10 3.37 5.32 8.28
C ASP A 10 3.10 6.07 6.96
N LEU A 11 2.31 5.47 6.04
CA LEU A 11 1.85 6.14 4.81
C LEU A 11 0.95 7.32 5.13
N HIS A 12 -0.02 7.13 6.03
CA HIS A 12 -0.92 8.19 6.49
C HIS A 12 -0.15 9.35 7.14
N ASP A 13 0.77 9.05 8.05
CA ASP A 13 1.62 10.04 8.72
C ASP A 13 2.55 10.79 7.74
N SER A 14 2.74 10.24 6.54
CA SER A 14 3.53 10.82 5.45
C SER A 14 2.69 11.50 4.37
N GLU A 15 1.39 11.70 4.62
CA GLU A 15 0.42 12.32 3.69
C GLU A 15 0.26 11.54 2.37
N ILE A 16 0.58 10.25 2.36
CA ILE A 16 0.35 9.36 1.22
C ILE A 16 -0.96 8.62 1.45
N MET A 17 -1.90 8.78 0.52
CA MET A 17 -3.18 8.06 0.60
C MET A 17 -2.98 6.61 0.17
N ALA A 18 -3.57 5.68 0.91
CA ALA A 18 -3.54 4.26 0.59
C ALA A 18 -4.90 3.64 0.90
N GLY A 19 -5.25 2.59 0.17
CA GLY A 19 -6.48 1.87 0.45
C GLY A 19 -6.47 0.42 0.01
N ILE A 20 -7.33 -0.35 0.67
CA ILE A 20 -7.58 -1.76 0.38
C ILE A 20 -9.09 -1.90 0.22
N GLN A 21 -9.52 -2.47 -0.89
CA GLN A 21 -10.90 -2.67 -1.24
C GLN A 21 -11.12 -4.13 -1.61
N THR A 22 -12.01 -4.81 -0.89
CA THR A 22 -12.42 -6.18 -1.23
C THR A 22 -13.36 -6.16 -2.44
N LEU A 23 -13.03 -6.94 -3.45
CA LEU A 23 -13.84 -7.16 -4.64
C LEU A 23 -14.43 -8.57 -4.56
N TYR A 24 -15.76 -8.68 -4.69
CA TYR A 24 -16.49 -9.94 -4.48
C TYR A 24 -15.98 -11.09 -5.37
N ASP A 25 -15.65 -10.80 -6.62
CA ASP A 25 -15.12 -11.73 -7.63
C ASP A 25 -13.67 -11.43 -8.03
N GLY A 26 -13.09 -10.33 -7.53
CA GLY A 26 -11.80 -9.80 -7.98
C GLY A 26 -10.66 -9.93 -6.99
N GLY A 27 -10.87 -10.36 -5.74
CA GLY A 27 -9.81 -10.40 -4.73
C GLY A 27 -9.70 -9.09 -3.96
N MET A 28 -8.49 -8.57 -3.72
CA MET A 28 -8.29 -7.27 -3.07
C MET A 28 -7.63 -6.28 -4.01
N ARG A 29 -8.31 -5.18 -4.28
CA ARG A 29 -7.69 -4.00 -4.90
C ARG A 29 -6.91 -3.25 -3.83
N VAL A 30 -5.65 -2.96 -4.13
CA VAL A 30 -4.72 -2.21 -3.29
C VAL A 30 -4.23 -1.02 -4.11
N TRP A 31 -4.23 0.18 -3.53
CA TRP A 31 -3.87 1.39 -4.25
C TRP A 31 -3.12 2.40 -3.38
N LEU A 32 -2.33 3.25 -4.05
CA LEU A 32 -1.69 4.44 -3.50
C LEU A 32 -2.12 5.67 -4.30
N GLY A 33 -2.26 6.80 -3.62
CA GLY A 33 -2.60 8.09 -4.19
C GLY A 33 -2.08 9.24 -3.34
N ASP A 34 -2.43 10.46 -3.73
CA ASP A 34 -2.16 11.68 -3.00
C ASP A 34 -3.37 12.63 -3.08
N GLU A 35 -3.27 13.80 -2.45
CA GLU A 35 -4.33 14.80 -2.43
C GLU A 35 -4.74 15.26 -3.85
N MET A 36 -3.82 15.23 -4.81
CA MET A 36 -4.06 15.66 -6.19
C MET A 36 -4.65 14.54 -7.06
N ASN A 37 -4.31 13.29 -6.76
CA ASN A 37 -4.65 12.11 -7.55
C ASN A 37 -5.13 10.99 -6.62
N ALA A 38 -6.44 10.77 -6.59
CA ALA A 38 -7.07 9.79 -5.70
C ALA A 38 -6.40 8.40 -5.75
N ALA A 39 -6.03 7.90 -6.94
CA ALA A 39 -5.22 6.70 -7.10
C ALA A 39 -4.21 6.86 -8.25
N ILE A 40 -2.91 6.85 -7.91
CA ILE A 40 -1.78 6.96 -8.84
C ILE A 40 -1.36 5.58 -9.34
N VAL A 41 -1.39 4.58 -8.46
CA VAL A 41 -1.07 3.19 -8.81
C VAL A 41 -1.99 2.24 -8.06
N GLU A 42 -2.36 1.15 -8.70
CA GLU A 42 -3.15 0.09 -8.10
C GLU A 42 -2.70 -1.30 -8.57
N THR A 43 -3.04 -2.30 -7.79
CA THR A 43 -2.93 -3.71 -8.15
C THR A 43 -4.11 -4.48 -7.58
N THR A 44 -4.28 -5.72 -8.05
CA THR A 44 -5.24 -6.66 -7.50
C THR A 44 -4.49 -7.91 -7.02
N LEU A 45 -4.56 -8.19 -5.73
CA LEU A 45 -3.95 -9.37 -5.11
C LEU A 45 -5.02 -10.41 -4.77
N GLN A 46 -4.76 -11.65 -5.16
CA GLN A 46 -5.70 -12.76 -4.96
C GLN A 46 -5.46 -13.45 -3.61
N ARG A 47 -6.55 -13.88 -2.98
CA ARG A 47 -6.44 -14.71 -1.77
C ARG A 47 -6.05 -16.15 -2.10
N ALA A 48 -5.22 -16.75 -1.25
CA ALA A 48 -4.93 -18.17 -1.31
C ALA A 48 -5.94 -18.93 -0.44
N GLY A 49 -7.03 -19.39 -1.06
CA GLY A 49 -8.12 -20.07 -0.35
C GLY A 49 -8.83 -19.15 0.65
N ARG A 50 -8.67 -19.42 1.96
CA ARG A 50 -9.25 -18.60 3.05
C ARG A 50 -8.28 -17.56 3.63
N LYS A 51 -6.99 -17.58 3.24
CA LYS A 51 -5.97 -16.68 3.77
C LYS A 51 -5.87 -15.43 2.88
N TRP A 52 -6.01 -14.25 3.49
CA TRP A 52 -5.73 -12.99 2.80
C TRP A 52 -4.21 -12.78 2.69
N PRO A 53 -3.72 -12.24 1.56
CA PRO A 53 -2.29 -12.03 1.29
C PRO A 53 -1.78 -10.74 1.97
N GLU A 54 -1.97 -10.60 3.28
CA GLU A 54 -1.64 -9.39 4.04
C GLU A 54 -0.17 -8.96 3.90
N GLU A 55 0.75 -9.92 3.91
CA GLU A 55 2.19 -9.68 3.75
C GLU A 55 2.51 -9.15 2.35
N GLU A 56 1.87 -9.69 1.31
CA GLU A 56 2.06 -9.23 -0.07
C GLU A 56 1.47 -7.84 -0.28
N VAL A 57 0.33 -7.54 0.36
CA VAL A 57 -0.26 -6.19 0.36
C VAL A 57 0.69 -5.20 1.02
N ALA A 58 1.19 -5.52 2.21
CA ALA A 58 2.10 -4.66 2.95
C ALA A 58 3.39 -4.39 2.18
N GLN A 59 3.97 -5.45 1.58
CA GLN A 59 5.17 -5.34 0.77
C GLN A 59 4.92 -4.50 -0.49
N TRP A 60 3.80 -4.72 -1.19
CA TRP A 60 3.47 -3.97 -2.39
C TRP A 60 3.29 -2.47 -2.10
N LEU A 61 2.57 -2.12 -1.03
CA LEU A 61 2.39 -0.74 -0.60
C LEU A 61 3.73 -0.08 -0.27
N HIS A 62 4.59 -0.79 0.48
CA HIS A 62 5.91 -0.32 0.85
C HIS A 62 6.78 -0.03 -0.39
N ASP A 63 6.92 -1.00 -1.29
CA ASP A 63 7.76 -0.88 -2.48
C ASP A 63 7.29 0.24 -3.39
N LYS A 64 5.97 0.37 -3.59
CA LYS A 64 5.40 1.41 -4.43
C LYS A 64 5.50 2.80 -3.80
N ALA A 65 5.38 2.91 -2.48
CA ALA A 65 5.58 4.18 -1.81
C ALA A 65 7.03 4.68 -1.94
N LEU A 66 8.02 3.79 -1.79
CA LEU A 66 9.42 4.12 -2.02
C LEU A 66 9.71 4.54 -3.46
N GLN A 67 9.07 3.87 -4.43
CA GLN A 67 9.25 4.17 -5.86
C GLN A 67 8.61 5.51 -6.26
N LEU A 68 7.38 5.78 -5.83
CA LEU A 68 6.57 6.91 -6.31
C LEU A 68 6.81 8.18 -5.50
N PHE A 69 7.15 8.07 -4.22
CA PHE A 69 7.30 9.21 -3.32
C PHE A 69 8.70 9.23 -2.67
N PRO A 70 9.81 9.24 -3.45
CA PRO A 70 11.17 9.13 -2.90
C PRO A 70 11.58 10.29 -1.98
N GLY A 71 10.90 11.44 -2.07
CA GLY A 71 11.11 12.61 -1.20
C GLY A 71 10.27 12.65 0.07
N SER A 72 9.32 11.73 0.23
CA SER A 72 8.36 11.71 1.35
C SER A 72 9.02 11.42 2.71
N HIS A 73 8.30 11.73 3.79
CA HIS A 73 8.69 11.31 5.13
C HIS A 73 8.78 9.78 5.25
N TYR A 74 7.87 9.06 4.58
CA TYR A 74 7.89 7.59 4.46
C TYR A 74 9.21 7.09 3.89
N ALA A 75 9.60 7.56 2.70
CA ALA A 75 10.83 7.10 2.04
C ALA A 75 12.08 7.40 2.89
N LYS A 76 12.14 8.57 3.53
CA LYS A 76 13.26 8.95 4.41
C LYS A 76 13.37 8.08 5.67
N ALA A 77 12.25 7.58 6.19
CA ALA A 77 12.22 6.70 7.36
C ALA A 77 12.59 5.25 7.02
N HIS A 78 12.30 4.82 5.79
CA HIS A 78 12.39 3.41 5.36
C HIS A 78 13.58 3.08 4.43
N LEU A 79 14.27 4.08 3.86
CA LEU A 79 15.48 3.91 3.04
C LEU A 79 16.81 3.96 3.84
N ARG A 80 16.75 3.90 5.17
CA ARG A 80 17.93 3.96 6.04
C ARG A 80 18.54 2.59 6.32
#